data_AF-A0A534PP59-F1
#
_entry.id   AF-A0A534PP59-F1
#
_cell.length_a   1.000
_cell.length_b   1.000
_cell.length_c   1.000
_cell.angle_alpha   90.00
_cell.angle_beta   90.00
_cell.angle_gamma   90.00
#
_symmetry.space_group_name_H-M   'P 1'
#
loop_
_entity.id
_entity.type
_entity.pdbx_description
1 polymer ?
#
loop_
_entity_poly.entity_id
_entity_poly.type
_entity_poly.pdbx_seq_one_letter_code
_entity_poly.pdbx_strand_id
1 'polypeptide(L)'
;MSDSTQPTLEEILAALERLGDRVASGGSTRLDGFVSLSLRRACEELRRFIPGLDLPPDAEGARFLARAAHAALEDGNAREALANALRGMALAPHHPGMFYLAASACFEYGAVEDAVRLLRHTLWIHPGHRPARRDLSALNLYLRDRWEGPGEMSADDSYDAVQAAPAEPDLAFDLTSEELDGLDDRDRPTLDEDEDLAA
;
A
#
# COMPACT_ATOMS: atom_id res chain seq x y z
N MET A 1 -4.53 23.33 30.30
CA MET A 1 -5.05 21.95 30.14
C MET A 1 -5.03 21.69 28.66
N SER A 2 -4.10 20.87 28.19
CA SER A 2 -3.79 20.74 26.77
C SER A 2 -4.71 19.70 26.15
N ASP A 3 -5.74 20.18 25.45
CA ASP A 3 -6.62 19.37 24.62
C ASP A 3 -5.87 19.09 23.31
N SER A 4 -5.03 18.06 23.29
CA SER A 4 -4.44 17.57 22.05
C SER A 4 -5.48 16.69 21.38
N THR A 5 -6.30 17.28 20.51
CA THR A 5 -7.30 16.57 19.70
C THR A 5 -6.55 15.58 18.80
N GLN A 6 -6.45 14.33 19.24
CA GLN A 6 -5.91 13.25 18.43
C GLN A 6 -6.89 12.98 17.29
N PRO A 7 -6.40 12.83 16.04
CA PRO A 7 -7.28 12.60 14.91
C PRO A 7 -7.99 11.26 15.04
N THR A 8 -9.25 11.19 14.65
CA THR A 8 -10.03 9.93 14.67
C THR A 8 -9.66 9.05 13.46
N LEU A 9 -10.03 7.76 13.50
CA LEU A 9 -9.82 6.87 12.34
C LEU A 9 -10.53 7.43 11.10
N GLU A 10 -11.78 7.87 11.21
CA GLU A 10 -12.54 8.50 10.12
C GLU A 10 -11.84 9.72 9.51
N GLU A 11 -11.21 10.55 10.33
CA GLU A 11 -10.44 11.70 9.86
C GLU A 11 -9.19 11.28 9.07
N ILE A 12 -8.56 10.18 9.48
CA ILE A 12 -7.44 9.57 8.74
C ILE A 12 -7.94 9.00 7.41
N LEU A 13 -9.08 8.31 7.38
CA LEU A 13 -9.69 7.78 6.15
C LEU A 13 -9.93 8.88 5.13
N ALA A 14 -10.66 9.92 5.55
CA ALA A 14 -11.01 11.03 4.69
C ALA A 14 -9.77 11.82 4.22
N ALA A 15 -8.70 11.88 5.02
CA ALA A 15 -7.45 12.50 4.61
C ALA A 15 -6.72 11.68 3.54
N LEU A 16 -6.68 10.36 3.69
CA LEU A 16 -6.02 9.45 2.75
C LEU A 16 -6.76 9.35 1.41
N GLU A 17 -8.09 9.33 1.43
CA GLU A 17 -8.90 9.35 0.21
C GLU A 17 -8.63 10.62 -0.61
N ARG A 18 -8.72 11.80 0.03
CA ARG A 18 -8.41 13.09 -0.63
C ARG A 18 -6.99 13.14 -1.16
N LEU A 19 -6.04 12.53 -0.44
CA LEU A 19 -4.66 12.46 -0.88
C LEU A 19 -4.53 11.57 -2.12
N GLY A 20 -5.20 10.42 -2.14
CA GLY A 20 -5.28 9.54 -3.31
C GLY A 20 -5.85 10.26 -4.52
N ASP A 21 -6.96 10.99 -4.36
CA ASP A 21 -7.58 11.77 -5.44
C ASP A 21 -6.64 12.84 -6.02
N ARG A 22 -5.88 13.50 -5.14
CA ARG A 22 -4.92 14.53 -5.53
C ARG A 22 -3.70 13.96 -6.24
N VAL A 23 -3.20 12.80 -5.80
CA VAL A 23 -2.11 12.09 -6.48
C VAL A 23 -2.55 11.64 -7.88
N ALA A 24 -3.77 11.12 -8.01
CA ALA A 24 -4.34 10.69 -9.29
C ALA A 24 -4.53 11.85 -10.28
N SER A 25 -4.88 13.04 -9.79
CA SER A 25 -5.14 14.23 -10.61
C SER A 25 -3.91 15.12 -10.86
N GLY A 26 -2.79 14.87 -10.19
CA GLY A 26 -1.58 15.70 -10.28
C GLY A 26 -0.74 15.44 -11.55
N GLY A 27 -0.30 16.51 -12.23
CA GLY A 27 0.55 16.40 -13.43
C GLY A 27 2.07 16.34 -13.19
N SER A 28 2.56 16.70 -12.00
CA SER A 28 4.00 16.78 -11.66
C SER A 28 4.60 15.40 -11.39
N THR A 29 5.76 15.05 -11.95
CA THR A 29 6.46 13.76 -11.73
C THR A 29 7.10 13.62 -10.35
N ARG A 30 7.06 14.67 -9.52
CA ARG A 30 7.51 14.65 -8.13
C ARG A 30 6.34 14.87 -7.20
N LEU A 31 6.27 14.14 -6.08
CA LEU A 31 5.26 14.38 -5.06
C LEU A 31 5.44 15.81 -4.56
N ASP A 32 4.36 16.60 -4.57
CA ASP A 32 4.45 17.96 -4.04
C ASP A 32 4.71 17.92 -2.52
N GLY A 33 5.21 19.03 -1.98
CA GLY A 33 5.56 19.10 -0.56
C GLY A 33 4.37 18.91 0.39
N PHE A 34 3.17 19.29 -0.02
CA PHE A 34 1.94 19.04 0.73
C PHE A 34 1.59 17.55 0.72
N VAL A 35 1.73 16.85 -0.41
CA VAL A 35 1.48 15.40 -0.50
C VAL A 35 2.47 14.64 0.40
N SER A 36 3.75 14.98 0.31
CA SER A 36 4.81 14.37 1.13
C SER A 36 4.58 14.59 2.64
N LEU A 37 4.21 15.82 3.03
CA LEU A 37 3.88 16.14 4.42
C LEU A 37 2.63 15.38 4.90
N SER A 38 1.62 15.28 4.04
CA SER A 38 0.38 14.56 4.34
C SER A 38 0.62 13.07 4.52
N LEU A 39 1.42 12.45 3.64
CA LEU A 39 1.88 11.06 3.79
C LEU A 39 2.62 10.87 5.11
N ARG A 40 3.55 11.78 5.42
CA ARG A 40 4.33 11.72 6.66
C ARG A 40 3.43 11.75 7.89
N ARG A 41 2.42 12.62 7.90
CA ARG A 41 1.46 12.75 8.98
C ARG A 41 0.56 11.51 9.06
N ALA A 42 -0.01 11.06 7.95
CA ALA A 42 -0.85 9.87 7.91
C ALA A 42 -0.08 8.64 8.44
N CYS A 43 1.17 8.42 8.02
CA CYS A 43 2.00 7.35 8.55
C CYS A 43 2.22 7.46 10.06
N GLU A 44 2.34 8.67 10.60
CA GLU A 44 2.53 8.89 12.04
C GLU A 44 1.25 8.59 12.82
N GLU A 45 0.10 8.99 12.30
CA GLU A 45 -1.19 8.70 12.94
C GLU A 45 -1.55 7.20 12.83
N LEU A 46 -1.33 6.57 11.67
CA LEU A 46 -1.51 5.13 11.49
C LEU A 46 -0.64 4.29 12.45
N ARG A 47 0.58 4.75 12.76
CA ARG A 47 1.43 4.12 13.80
C ARG A 47 0.82 4.19 15.19
N ARG A 48 0.09 5.26 15.51
CA ARG A 48 -0.52 5.46 16.84
C ARG A 48 -1.81 4.66 17.00
N PHE A 49 -2.51 4.38 15.91
CA PHE A 49 -3.76 3.61 15.88
C PHE A 49 -3.58 2.09 16.05
N ILE A 50 -2.52 1.63 16.71
CA ILE A 50 -2.24 0.19 16.89
C ILE A 50 -2.08 -0.13 18.36
N PRO A 51 -3.14 -0.71 18.94
CA PRO A 51 -2.94 -2.01 19.60
C PRO A 51 -4.09 -3.01 19.35
N GLY A 52 -3.73 -4.26 18.99
CA GLY A 52 -4.61 -5.43 19.13
C GLY A 52 -4.94 -6.24 17.87
N LEU A 53 -4.70 -5.69 16.67
CA LEU A 53 -4.85 -6.37 15.36
C LEU A 53 -6.29 -6.82 15.03
N ASP A 54 -7.25 -5.89 15.09
CA ASP A 54 -8.63 -6.13 14.64
C ASP A 54 -8.89 -5.56 13.23
N LEU A 55 -9.37 -6.40 12.31
CA LEU A 55 -10.14 -6.00 11.11
C LEU A 55 -11.64 -6.15 11.45
N PRO A 56 -12.60 -5.38 10.89
CA PRO A 56 -12.52 -4.79 9.55
C PRO A 56 -12.87 -3.29 9.50
N PRO A 57 -12.16 -2.55 8.65
CA PRO A 57 -12.85 -1.84 7.59
C PRO A 57 -12.46 -2.45 6.23
N ASP A 58 -13.41 -2.36 5.29
CA ASP A 58 -13.56 -3.10 4.04
C ASP A 58 -12.28 -3.81 3.50
N ALA A 59 -12.04 -5.03 4.00
CA ALA A 59 -10.90 -5.84 3.62
C ALA A 59 -10.96 -6.26 2.13
N GLU A 60 -12.16 -6.43 1.60
CA GLU A 60 -12.38 -6.79 0.21
C GLU A 60 -12.09 -5.61 -0.72
N GLY A 61 -12.61 -4.43 -0.40
CA GLY A 61 -12.27 -3.18 -1.08
C GLY A 61 -10.78 -2.86 -0.98
N ALA A 62 -10.16 -3.10 0.17
CA ALA A 62 -8.71 -2.99 0.32
C ALA A 62 -7.99 -3.96 -0.63
N ARG A 63 -8.34 -5.25 -0.65
CA ARG A 63 -7.75 -6.23 -1.58
C ARG A 63 -7.93 -5.85 -3.05
N PHE A 64 -9.09 -5.33 -3.41
CA PHE A 64 -9.37 -4.80 -4.74
C PHE A 64 -8.39 -3.66 -5.09
N LEU A 65 -8.22 -2.70 -4.18
CA LEU A 65 -7.29 -1.60 -4.36
C LEU A 65 -5.82 -2.05 -4.35
N ALA A 66 -5.44 -3.09 -3.61
CA ALA A 66 -4.09 -3.68 -3.70
C ALA A 66 -3.82 -4.24 -5.09
N ARG A 67 -4.76 -5.01 -5.66
CA ARG A 67 -4.63 -5.56 -7.01
C ARG A 67 -4.53 -4.44 -8.05
N ALA A 68 -5.38 -3.42 -7.94
CA ALA A 68 -5.35 -2.26 -8.82
C ALA A 68 -4.02 -1.48 -8.68
N ALA A 69 -3.50 -1.31 -7.47
CA ALA A 69 -2.22 -0.67 -7.24
C ALA A 69 -1.06 -1.48 -7.84
N HIS A 70 -1.10 -2.80 -7.70
CA HIS A 70 -0.09 -3.68 -8.27
C HIS A 70 -0.08 -3.65 -9.80
N ALA A 71 -1.25 -3.80 -10.43
CA ALA A 71 -1.37 -3.69 -11.88
C ALA A 71 -0.85 -2.34 -12.39
N ALA A 72 -1.19 -1.24 -11.70
CA ALA A 72 -0.67 0.08 -12.05
C ALA A 72 0.86 0.20 -11.90
N LEU A 73 1.50 -0.53 -10.98
CA LEU A 73 2.96 -0.59 -10.90
C LEU A 73 3.56 -1.36 -12.08
N GLU A 74 2.95 -2.47 -12.48
CA GLU A 74 3.38 -3.25 -13.66
C GLU A 74 3.28 -2.43 -14.94
N ASP A 75 2.26 -1.58 -15.05
CA ASP A 75 2.07 -0.65 -16.16
C ASP A 75 2.98 0.60 -16.09
N GLY A 76 3.83 0.72 -15.06
CA GLY A 76 4.68 1.89 -14.83
C GLY A 76 3.92 3.15 -14.39
N ASN A 77 2.64 3.02 -14.05
CA ASN A 77 1.80 4.12 -13.58
C ASN A 77 1.90 4.29 -12.05
N ALA A 78 3.05 4.77 -11.60
CA ALA A 78 3.33 5.00 -10.18
C ALA A 78 2.32 5.94 -9.48
N ARG A 79 1.66 6.86 -10.20
CA ARG A 79 0.62 7.74 -9.62
C ARG A 79 -0.61 6.95 -9.21
N GLU A 80 -1.13 6.18 -10.15
CA GLU A 80 -2.34 5.38 -9.94
C GLU A 80 -2.07 4.29 -8.90
N ALA A 81 -0.88 3.68 -8.94
CA ALA A 81 -0.43 2.78 -7.89
C ALA A 81 -0.46 3.42 -6.50
N LEU A 82 0.12 4.62 -6.37
CA LEU A 82 0.14 5.34 -5.10
C LEU A 82 -1.28 5.75 -4.66
N ALA A 83 -2.12 6.23 -5.58
CA ALA A 83 -3.50 6.61 -5.29
C ALA A 83 -4.33 5.42 -4.79
N ASN A 84 -4.23 4.27 -5.47
CA ASN A 84 -4.92 3.05 -5.07
C ASN A 84 -4.41 2.52 -3.73
N ALA A 85 -3.10 2.53 -3.49
CA ALA A 85 -2.53 2.14 -2.21
C ALA A 85 -2.98 3.05 -1.05
N LEU A 86 -3.09 4.37 -1.27
CA LEU A 86 -3.57 5.31 -0.25
C LEU A 86 -5.04 5.12 0.10
N ARG A 87 -5.90 4.92 -0.91
CA ARG A 87 -7.29 4.54 -0.70
C ARG A 87 -7.39 3.18 0.02
N GLY A 88 -6.52 2.22 -0.33
CA GLY A 88 -6.45 0.92 0.32
C GLY A 88 -6.01 1.01 1.79
N MET A 89 -5.09 1.92 2.13
CA MET A 89 -4.73 2.22 3.52
C MET A 89 -5.86 2.85 4.31
N ALA A 90 -6.77 3.60 3.65
CA ALA A 90 -7.98 4.06 4.32
C ALA A 90 -8.83 2.84 4.70
N LEU A 91 -9.14 1.96 3.75
CA LEU A 91 -9.99 0.80 4.05
C LEU A 91 -9.34 -0.18 5.04
N ALA A 92 -8.02 -0.41 4.93
CA ALA A 92 -7.28 -1.29 5.81
C ALA A 92 -6.00 -0.62 6.37
N PRO A 93 -6.13 0.19 7.44
CA PRO A 93 -5.04 0.95 8.08
C PRO A 93 -3.86 0.12 8.56
N HIS A 94 -4.08 -1.18 8.78
CA HIS A 94 -3.08 -2.11 9.31
C HIS A 94 -2.63 -3.14 8.28
N HIS A 95 -3.01 -3.01 7.00
CA HIS A 95 -2.62 -3.96 5.97
C HIS A 95 -1.19 -3.69 5.47
N PRO A 96 -0.19 -4.54 5.80
CA PRO A 96 1.22 -4.27 5.48
C PRO A 96 1.47 -4.16 3.96
N GLY A 97 0.71 -4.90 3.15
CA GLY A 97 0.79 -4.82 1.70
C GLY A 97 0.43 -3.45 1.12
N MET A 98 -0.45 -2.67 1.78
CA MET A 98 -0.81 -1.33 1.29
C MET A 98 0.35 -0.35 1.45
N PHE A 99 1.02 -0.41 2.60
CA PHE A 99 2.21 0.39 2.84
C PHE A 99 3.37 -0.01 1.93
N TYR A 100 3.51 -1.30 1.64
CA TYR A 100 4.52 -1.78 0.69
C TYR A 100 4.25 -1.26 -0.73
N LEU A 101 3.02 -1.40 -1.23
CA LEU A 101 2.63 -0.92 -2.56
C LEU A 101 2.79 0.60 -2.69
N ALA A 102 2.42 1.37 -1.65
CA ALA A 102 2.68 2.80 -1.62
C ALA A 102 4.17 3.12 -1.60
N ALA A 103 4.99 2.33 -0.90
CA ALA A 103 6.44 2.53 -0.90
C ALA A 103 7.06 2.28 -2.27
N SER A 104 6.67 1.19 -2.94
CA SER A 104 7.07 0.89 -4.32
C SER A 104 6.66 2.03 -5.25
N ALA A 105 5.41 2.48 -5.15
CA ALA A 105 4.93 3.60 -5.96
C ALA A 105 5.71 4.90 -5.68
N CYS A 106 5.99 5.22 -4.41
CA CYS A 106 6.82 6.37 -4.04
C CYS A 106 8.24 6.26 -4.61
N PHE A 107 8.83 5.06 -4.62
CA PHE A 107 10.15 4.82 -5.18
C PHE A 107 10.18 5.06 -6.69
N GLU A 108 9.26 4.46 -7.44
CA GLU A 108 9.11 4.68 -8.89
C GLU A 108 8.84 6.15 -9.23
N TYR A 109 8.19 6.87 -8.31
CA TYR A 109 7.96 8.30 -8.42
C TYR A 109 9.15 9.19 -8.02
N GLY A 110 10.26 8.61 -7.58
CA GLY A 110 11.46 9.33 -7.12
C GLY A 110 11.34 9.96 -5.72
N ALA A 111 10.28 9.65 -4.96
CA ALA A 111 10.09 10.09 -3.57
C ALA A 111 10.75 9.09 -2.59
N VAL A 112 12.07 8.98 -2.67
CA VAL A 112 12.87 7.94 -2.00
C VAL A 112 12.77 7.99 -0.48
N GLU A 113 12.74 9.18 0.12
CA GLU A 113 12.64 9.34 1.57
C GLU A 113 11.30 8.83 2.11
N ASP A 114 10.20 9.07 1.39
CA ASP A 114 8.87 8.58 1.75
C ASP A 114 8.77 7.06 1.59
N ALA A 115 9.35 6.51 0.51
CA ALA A 115 9.45 5.07 0.31
C ALA A 115 10.15 4.37 1.50
N VAL A 116 11.28 4.92 1.98
CA VAL A 116 11.98 4.39 3.16
C VAL A 116 11.11 4.43 4.42
N ARG A 117 10.34 5.50 4.64
CA ARG A 117 9.47 5.63 5.81
C ARG A 117 8.33 4.61 5.78
N LEU A 118 7.75 4.38 4.61
CA LEU A 118 6.68 3.41 4.38
C LEU A 118 7.19 1.97 4.52
N LEU A 119 8.35 1.63 3.95
CA LEU A 119 8.97 0.31 4.12
C LEU A 119 9.27 -0.02 5.58
N ARG A 120 9.78 0.96 6.34
CA ARG A 120 9.98 0.80 7.79
C ARG A 120 8.66 0.57 8.52
N HIS A 121 7.57 1.15 8.03
CA HIS A 121 6.25 0.92 8.61
C HIS A 121 5.69 -0.47 8.25
N THR A 122 5.83 -0.92 6.99
CA THR A 122 5.53 -2.29 6.58
C THR A 122 6.20 -3.31 7.49
N LEU A 123 7.49 -3.12 7.79
CA LEU A 123 8.26 -4.02 8.65
C LEU A 123 7.91 -3.89 10.14
N TRP A 124 7.37 -2.76 10.55
CA TRP A 124 6.89 -2.60 11.92
C TRP A 124 5.53 -3.30 12.12
N ILE A 125 4.65 -3.31 11.10
CA ILE A 125 3.41 -4.10 11.11
C ILE A 125 3.71 -5.60 10.94
N HIS A 126 4.52 -5.96 9.95
CA HIS A 126 4.87 -7.34 9.62
C HIS A 126 6.39 -7.50 9.53
N PRO A 127 7.07 -7.80 10.66
CA PRO A 127 8.54 -7.96 10.71
C PRO A 127 9.09 -9.02 9.75
N GLY A 128 8.30 -10.04 9.41
CA GLY A 128 8.67 -11.09 8.47
C GLY A 128 8.57 -10.72 6.98
N HIS A 129 8.21 -9.48 6.63
CA HIS A 129 7.83 -9.12 5.27
C HIS A 129 9.08 -9.06 4.37
N ARG A 130 9.38 -10.17 3.69
CA ARG A 130 10.66 -10.38 2.99
C ARG A 130 10.93 -9.34 1.89
N PRO A 131 9.97 -8.99 1.00
CA PRO A 131 10.19 -7.98 -0.03
C PRO A 131 10.58 -6.63 0.56
N ALA A 132 9.76 -6.09 1.46
CA ALA A 132 10.05 -4.83 2.16
C ALA A 132 11.42 -4.77 2.85
N ARG A 133 11.87 -5.87 3.47
CA ARG A 133 13.20 -5.94 4.10
C ARG A 133 14.32 -5.87 3.07
N ARG A 134 14.20 -6.59 1.96
CA ARG A 134 15.16 -6.55 0.85
C ARG A 134 15.23 -5.14 0.26
N ASP A 135 14.09 -4.55 -0.04
CA ASP A 135 14.04 -3.27 -0.74
C ASP A 135 14.50 -2.12 0.16
N LEU A 136 14.18 -2.16 1.47
CA LEU A 136 14.72 -1.21 2.44
C LEU A 136 16.25 -1.33 2.57
N SER A 137 16.79 -2.56 2.52
CA SER A 137 18.24 -2.77 2.53
C SER A 137 18.90 -2.18 1.29
N ALA A 138 18.34 -2.43 0.10
CA ALA A 138 18.84 -1.90 -1.16
C ALA A 138 18.81 -0.36 -1.17
N LEU A 139 17.70 0.24 -0.74
CA LEU A 139 17.56 1.70 -0.65
C LEU A 139 18.52 2.33 0.35
N ASN A 140 18.74 1.72 1.51
CA ASN A 140 19.72 2.24 2.47
C ASN A 140 21.16 2.18 1.93
N LEU A 141 21.50 1.15 1.13
CA LEU A 141 22.81 1.06 0.46
C LEU A 141 22.95 2.16 -0.59
N TYR A 142 21.94 2.34 -1.44
CA TYR A 142 21.91 3.40 -2.45
C TYR A 142 22.06 4.80 -1.83
N LEU A 143 21.31 5.09 -0.75
CA LEU A 143 21.38 6.38 -0.06
C LEU A 143 22.73 6.61 0.65
N ARG A 144 23.37 5.53 1.12
CA ARG A 144 24.71 5.61 1.74
C ARG A 144 25.78 5.92 0.70
N ASP A 145 25.70 5.30 -0.46
CA ASP A 145 26.65 5.49 -1.57
C ASP A 145 26.57 6.91 -2.14
N ARG A 146 25.35 7.46 -2.24
CA ARG A 146 25.09 8.86 -2.63
C ARG A 146 25.60 9.91 -1.63
N TRP A 147 25.97 9.51 -0.41
CA TRP A 147 26.50 10.41 0.63
C TRP A 147 28.03 10.53 0.62
N GLU A 148 28.74 9.88 -0.31
CA GLU A 148 30.15 10.17 -0.61
C GLU A 148 30.29 11.33 -1.62
N GLY A 149 29.97 12.56 -1.18
CA GLY A 149 30.45 13.81 -1.80
C GLY A 149 29.40 14.69 -2.53
N PRO A 150 29.59 16.03 -2.57
CA PRO A 150 28.74 16.93 -3.33
C PRO A 150 29.18 16.96 -4.80
N GLY A 151 28.49 16.23 -5.66
CA GLY A 151 28.70 16.22 -7.10
C GLY A 151 27.37 16.06 -7.82
N GLU A 152 27.12 16.94 -8.78
CA GLU A 152 25.88 17.13 -9.53
C GLU A 152 25.36 15.83 -10.16
N MET A 153 24.10 15.47 -9.89
CA MET A 153 23.46 14.30 -10.51
C MET A 153 22.74 14.74 -11.78
N SER A 154 23.28 14.35 -12.94
CA SER A 154 22.63 14.47 -14.24
C SER A 154 21.47 13.48 -14.35
N ALA A 155 20.46 13.82 -15.16
CA ALA A 155 19.20 13.10 -15.33
C ALA A 155 19.30 11.70 -15.99
N ASP A 156 20.51 11.16 -16.19
CA ASP A 156 20.77 9.94 -16.97
C ASP A 156 20.95 8.67 -16.11
N ASP A 157 21.30 8.81 -14.83
CA ASP A 157 21.58 7.65 -13.95
C ASP A 157 20.31 6.96 -13.41
N SER A 158 19.12 7.43 -13.80
CA SER A 158 17.82 6.93 -13.32
C SER A 158 17.39 5.60 -13.96
N TYR A 159 18.07 5.14 -15.01
CA TYR A 159 17.57 4.04 -15.85
C TYR A 159 18.21 2.66 -15.58
N ASP A 160 19.43 2.57 -15.04
CA ASP A 160 20.12 1.27 -14.90
C ASP A 160 19.74 0.48 -13.64
N ALA A 161 19.12 1.13 -12.63
CA ALA A 161 18.61 0.43 -11.45
C ALA A 161 17.29 -0.34 -11.73
N VAL A 162 16.62 -0.04 -12.83
CA VAL A 162 15.27 -0.55 -13.17
C VAL A 162 15.29 -2.01 -13.65
N GLN A 163 16.45 -2.54 -14.08
CA GLN A 163 16.55 -3.95 -14.50
C GLN A 163 16.81 -4.95 -13.36
N ALA A 164 16.97 -4.49 -12.13
CA ALA A 164 16.95 -5.35 -10.94
C ALA A 164 15.55 -5.51 -10.37
N ALA A 165 14.52 -5.43 -11.23
CA ALA A 165 13.14 -5.70 -10.87
C ALA A 165 13.07 -7.04 -10.13
N PRO A 166 12.63 -7.06 -8.87
CA PRO A 166 12.42 -8.32 -8.20
C PRO A 166 11.23 -9.02 -8.82
N ALA A 167 11.50 -10.16 -9.44
CA ALA A 167 10.51 -11.17 -9.81
C ALA A 167 9.52 -11.35 -8.65
N GLU A 168 8.23 -11.22 -9.01
CA GLU A 168 7.01 -11.44 -8.22
C GLU A 168 7.09 -11.07 -6.73
N PRO A 169 6.36 -10.03 -6.25
CA PRO A 169 6.05 -9.99 -4.84
C PRO A 169 5.23 -11.23 -4.55
N ASP A 170 5.81 -12.16 -3.81
CA ASP A 170 5.14 -13.34 -3.26
C ASP A 170 3.99 -12.82 -2.36
N LEU A 171 2.87 -12.50 -3.00
CA LEU A 171 1.63 -11.95 -2.44
C LEU A 171 0.81 -13.05 -1.76
N ALA A 172 1.44 -14.20 -1.49
CA ALA A 172 1.01 -15.18 -0.51
C ALA A 172 1.07 -14.54 0.89
N PHE A 173 0.19 -13.58 1.13
CA PHE A 173 -0.33 -13.34 2.45
C PHE A 173 -1.07 -14.61 2.83
N ASP A 174 -0.46 -15.31 3.78
CA ASP A 174 -1.04 -16.37 4.60
C ASP A 174 -2.33 -15.79 5.21
N LEU A 175 -3.44 -15.89 4.47
CA LEU A 175 -4.70 -16.24 5.09
C LEU A 175 -4.36 -17.54 5.79
N THR A 176 -4.20 -17.51 7.12
CA THR A 176 -4.14 -18.75 7.87
C THR A 176 -5.26 -19.62 7.33
N SER A 177 -4.90 -20.74 6.72
CA SER A 177 -5.78 -21.67 6.02
C SER A 177 -6.89 -22.26 6.92
N GLU A 178 -6.98 -21.80 8.17
CA GLU A 178 -7.95 -22.19 9.18
C GLU A 178 -9.25 -21.37 9.15
N GLU A 179 -9.35 -20.27 8.38
CA GLU A 179 -10.61 -19.50 8.25
C GLU A 179 -11.42 -19.79 6.96
N LEU A 180 -10.93 -20.66 6.07
CA LEU A 180 -11.62 -21.03 4.83
C LEU A 180 -12.42 -22.34 4.90
N ASP A 181 -12.42 -23.04 6.04
CA ASP A 181 -13.14 -24.32 6.20
C ASP A 181 -14.51 -24.17 6.90
N GLY A 182 -15.10 -22.96 6.84
CA GLY A 182 -16.36 -22.63 7.51
C GLY A 182 -17.56 -22.32 6.60
N LEU A 183 -17.39 -22.38 5.27
CA LEU A 183 -18.52 -22.23 4.34
C LEU A 183 -19.19 -23.60 4.13
N ASP A 184 -19.94 -24.03 5.15
CA ASP A 184 -20.88 -25.15 5.06
C ASP A 184 -21.93 -24.84 3.98
N ASP A 185 -22.18 -25.86 3.16
CA ASP A 185 -22.89 -25.91 1.88
C ASP A 185 -24.42 -25.69 2.00
N ARG A 186 -24.89 -24.80 2.89
CA ARG A 186 -26.30 -24.75 3.32
C ARG A 186 -27.20 -23.69 2.73
N ASP A 187 -26.77 -22.94 1.73
CA ASP A 187 -27.68 -22.04 1.00
C ASP A 187 -27.37 -22.02 -0.51
N ARG A 188 -27.30 -23.21 -1.12
CA ARG A 188 -27.63 -23.30 -2.55
C ARG A 188 -29.15 -23.23 -2.69
N PRO A 189 -29.72 -22.22 -3.38
CA PRO A 189 -31.11 -22.32 -3.79
C PRO A 189 -31.21 -23.49 -4.76
N THR A 190 -31.97 -24.52 -4.36
CA THR A 190 -32.39 -25.59 -5.27
C THR A 190 -33.23 -24.95 -6.36
N LEU A 191 -32.72 -25.00 -7.59
CA LEU A 191 -33.52 -24.81 -8.78
C LEU A 191 -34.43 -26.04 -8.87
N ASP A 192 -35.68 -25.93 -8.43
CA ASP A 192 -36.71 -26.92 -8.74
C ASP A 192 -37.11 -26.72 -10.20
N GLU A 193 -36.36 -27.38 -11.07
CA GLU A 193 -36.82 -27.85 -12.37
C GLU A 193 -37.73 -29.06 -12.12
N ASP A 194 -39.05 -28.86 -12.13
CA ASP A 194 -40.01 -29.94 -12.38
C ASP A 194 -40.75 -29.62 -13.67
N GLU A 195 -40.15 -30.08 -14.78
CA GLU A 195 -40.87 -30.39 -16.01
C GLU A 195 -41.56 -31.76 -15.90
N ASP A 196 -42.80 -31.77 -16.38
CA ASP A 196 -43.55 -32.89 -16.95
C ASP A 196 -44.16 -33.98 -16.04
N LEU A 197 -45.50 -34.09 -16.09
CA LEU A 197 -46.16 -35.22 -16.76
C LEU A 197 -47.68 -35.04 -16.91
N ALA A 198 -48.17 -35.54 -18.05
CA ALA A 198 -49.52 -35.47 -18.59
C ALA A 198 -50.64 -36.11 -17.75
N ALA A 199 -51.84 -35.52 -17.84
CA ALA A 199 -53.12 -36.19 -18.11
C ALA A 199 -54.21 -35.15 -18.44
#